data_AF-A0A250G4Z6-F1
#
_entry.id   AF-A0A250G4Z6-F1
#
_cell.length_a   1.000
_cell.length_b   1.000
_cell.length_c   1.000
_cell.angle_alpha   90.00
_cell.angle_beta   90.00
_cell.angle_gamma   90.00
#
_symmetry.space_group_name_H-M   'P 1'
#
loop_
_entity.id
_entity.type
_entity.pdbx_description
1 polymer ?
#
loop_
_entity_poly.entity_id
_entity_poly.type
_entity_poly.pdbx_seq_one_letter_code
_entity_poly.pdbx_strand_id
1 'polypeptide(L)'
;MQKLLITLLFISQVLLGQGKAYKAIDGVTYKKGDLIKLGVASKGTDFQFIYTYKHVSGLTNGLRILDAVSGNDVNIDKDETPHLANSELNHYEGKILQFRKMTLEDKTEIVNAIVEYKNDYRIMVPVDLALFCGEMKSSNPDFSTTIASKMNEQQSDMTQVKSFSPDFEIAFISAKGDTYNQTVTISYTIKHKLVHQRLDIGSVRKDWNRTTLSKAYDFEGNEYDYNNITLGSEASDNGLKVTNKVPTNVTLKASVTFIKILPEVKSFNFVTIPVSYKDDAGGNSKYGEIEISNVKINWD
;
A
#
# COMPACT_ATOMS: atom_id res chain seq x y z
N MET A 1 24.27 -7.37 -11.60
CA MET A 1 24.55 -6.33 -10.59
C MET A 1 23.29 -6.09 -9.78
N GLN A 2 23.41 -6.31 -8.46
CA GLN A 2 22.51 -5.99 -7.35
C GLN A 2 20.99 -6.06 -7.56
N LYS A 3 20.46 -7.25 -7.28
CA LYS A 3 19.14 -7.39 -6.66
C LYS A 3 19.25 -6.86 -5.23
N LEU A 4 18.44 -5.85 -4.88
CA LEU A 4 18.23 -5.43 -3.50
C LEU A 4 17.33 -6.50 -2.83
N LEU A 5 17.97 -7.58 -2.44
CA LEU A 5 17.40 -8.66 -1.64
C LEU A 5 17.52 -8.18 -0.19
N ILE A 6 16.41 -7.70 0.39
CA ILE A 6 16.33 -7.38 1.82
C ILE A 6 16.55 -8.69 2.57
N THR A 7 17.78 -8.87 3.03
CA THR A 7 18.24 -10.02 3.79
C THR A 7 18.32 -9.53 5.23
N LEU A 8 17.30 -9.86 6.04
CA LEU A 8 17.30 -9.60 7.48
C LEU A 8 18.49 -10.33 8.11
N LEU A 9 19.33 -9.58 8.83
CA LEU A 9 20.51 -10.11 9.52
C LEU A 9 20.64 -9.49 10.92
N PHE A 10 20.32 -10.32 11.92
CA PHE A 10 20.51 -10.33 13.37
C PHE A 10 21.04 -9.10 14.20
N ILE A 11 20.23 -8.78 15.22
CA ILE A 11 20.45 -8.61 16.69
C ILE A 11 21.36 -7.49 17.24
N SER A 12 20.79 -6.66 18.15
CA SER A 12 21.24 -6.55 19.56
C SER A 12 20.10 -6.11 20.50
N GLN A 13 19.87 -6.87 21.58
CA GLN A 13 19.04 -6.46 22.72
C GLN A 13 19.90 -5.66 23.70
N VAL A 14 19.38 -4.56 24.27
CA VAL A 14 19.65 -4.14 25.66
C VAL A 14 18.40 -3.53 26.29
N LEU A 15 17.93 -4.16 27.37
CA LEU A 15 17.03 -3.60 28.38
C LEU A 15 17.55 -2.25 28.90
N LEU A 16 16.68 -1.24 29.02
CA LEU A 16 16.55 -0.34 30.19
C LEU A 16 15.54 0.78 29.88
N GLY A 17 14.31 0.61 30.35
CA GLY A 17 13.28 1.63 30.23
C GLY A 17 11.92 1.24 30.79
N GLN A 18 11.86 0.38 31.82
CA GLN A 18 10.61 0.20 32.55
C GLN A 18 10.23 1.53 33.22
N GLY A 19 9.10 2.12 32.82
CA GLY A 19 8.36 3.09 33.63
C GLY A 19 8.60 4.58 33.38
N LYS A 20 9.37 5.00 32.36
CA LYS A 20 9.47 6.43 32.05
C LYS A 20 8.27 6.88 31.23
N ALA A 21 7.73 8.05 31.58
CA ALA A 21 6.76 8.75 30.75
C ALA A 21 7.36 9.02 29.36
N TYR A 22 6.53 8.99 28.34
CA TYR A 22 6.90 9.17 26.95
C TYR A 22 6.31 10.48 26.42
N LYS A 23 7.17 11.38 25.93
CA LYS A 23 6.72 12.59 25.23
C LYS A 23 6.54 12.24 23.76
N ALA A 24 5.31 12.23 23.28
CA ALA A 24 4.96 11.86 21.91
C ALA A 24 5.01 13.06 20.95
N ILE A 25 4.82 12.78 19.66
CA ILE A 25 4.81 13.78 18.57
C ILE A 25 3.73 14.86 18.71
N ASP A 26 2.69 14.61 19.51
CA ASP A 26 1.64 15.58 19.81
C ASP A 26 2.00 16.56 20.93
N GLY A 27 3.23 16.47 21.44
CA GLY A 27 3.71 17.27 22.54
C GLY A 27 3.22 16.83 23.92
N VAL A 28 2.31 15.84 23.99
CA VAL A 28 1.77 15.29 25.23
C VAL A 28 2.76 14.28 25.81
N THR A 29 2.89 14.29 27.14
CA THR A 29 3.69 13.30 27.86
C THR A 29 2.78 12.26 28.50
N TYR A 30 2.77 11.06 27.92
CA TYR A 30 2.00 9.91 28.37
C TYR A 30 2.77 9.12 29.42
N LYS A 31 2.12 8.65 30.48
CA LYS A 31 2.73 7.81 31.53
C LYS A 31 1.89 6.58 31.81
N LYS A 32 2.49 5.63 32.55
CA LYS A 32 1.77 4.46 33.06
C LYS A 32 0.52 4.90 33.84
N GLY A 33 -0.62 4.27 33.54
CA GLY A 33 -1.92 4.55 34.13
C GLY A 33 -2.76 5.56 33.35
N ASP A 34 -2.19 6.33 32.43
CA ASP A 34 -2.95 7.22 31.56
C ASP A 34 -3.84 6.41 30.61
N LEU A 35 -4.93 7.02 30.14
CA LEU A 35 -5.81 6.45 29.13
C LEU A 35 -5.29 6.77 27.73
N ILE A 36 -5.10 5.74 26.91
CA ILE A 36 -5.03 5.89 25.45
C ILE A 36 -6.44 5.79 24.89
N LYS A 37 -6.76 6.67 23.95
CA LYS A 37 -8.02 6.67 23.21
C LYS A 37 -7.75 6.32 21.76
N LEU A 38 -8.32 5.22 21.29
CA LEU A 38 -8.19 4.83 19.89
C LEU A 38 -9.10 5.67 18.99
N GLY A 39 -8.65 5.86 17.76
CA GLY A 39 -9.40 6.46 16.68
C GLY A 39 -10.26 5.42 15.98
N VAL A 40 -10.11 5.34 14.66
CA VAL A 40 -10.75 4.35 13.79
C VAL A 40 -9.69 3.58 13.02
N ALA A 41 -9.95 2.31 12.73
CA ALA A 41 -9.15 1.48 11.84
C ALA A 41 -8.87 2.18 10.49
N SER A 42 -7.61 2.25 10.07
CA SER A 42 -7.21 2.89 8.80
C SER A 42 -6.96 1.92 7.64
N LYS A 43 -6.98 0.61 7.87
CA LYS A 43 -6.71 -0.44 6.87
C LYS A 43 -7.95 -1.32 6.64
N GLY A 44 -9.00 -0.71 6.09
CA GLY A 44 -10.26 -1.40 5.84
C GLY A 44 -10.97 -1.77 7.14
N THR A 45 -11.05 -3.07 7.46
CA THR A 45 -11.64 -3.54 8.71
C THR A 45 -10.65 -3.62 9.87
N ASP A 46 -9.37 -3.41 9.61
CA ASP A 46 -8.29 -3.56 10.60
C ASP A 46 -7.54 -2.24 10.79
N PHE A 47 -6.90 -2.12 11.95
CA PHE A 47 -5.91 -1.09 12.17
C PHE A 47 -4.64 -1.40 11.37
N GLN A 48 -3.88 -0.37 10.98
CA GLN A 48 -2.63 -0.50 10.25
C GLN A 48 -1.44 -0.78 11.16
N PHE A 49 -1.41 -0.17 12.36
CA PHE A 49 -0.26 -0.26 13.25
C PHE A 49 -0.58 -0.77 14.65
N ILE A 50 -1.86 -0.91 15.00
CA ILE A 50 -2.29 -1.38 16.32
C ILE A 50 -2.45 -2.89 16.29
N TYR A 51 -1.88 -3.57 17.29
CA TYR A 51 -1.92 -5.02 17.39
C TYR A 51 -2.61 -5.48 18.67
N THR A 52 -3.34 -6.58 18.59
CA THR A 52 -3.82 -7.35 19.75
C THR A 52 -3.02 -8.62 19.90
N TYR A 53 -2.78 -9.04 21.14
CA TYR A 53 -2.08 -10.29 21.42
C TYR A 53 -2.48 -10.83 22.79
N LYS A 54 -2.41 -12.15 22.96
CA LYS A 54 -2.66 -12.80 24.25
C LYS A 54 -1.47 -12.57 25.18
N HIS A 55 -1.69 -12.01 26.35
CA HIS A 55 -0.66 -11.86 27.36
C HIS A 55 -0.40 -13.19 28.05
N VAL A 56 0.84 -13.65 27.96
CA VAL A 56 1.35 -14.75 28.77
C VAL A 56 2.32 -14.17 29.81
N SER A 57 2.12 -14.52 31.08
CA SER A 57 2.95 -14.04 32.19
C SER A 57 4.39 -14.52 32.07
N GLY A 58 5.36 -13.61 32.20
CA GLY A 58 6.80 -13.91 32.20
C GLY A 58 7.65 -12.84 31.51
N LEU A 59 8.91 -12.67 31.95
CA LEU A 59 9.88 -11.75 31.32
C LEU A 59 10.20 -12.10 29.86
N THR A 60 10.02 -13.38 29.49
CA THR A 60 10.50 -13.99 28.25
C THR A 60 9.67 -13.66 27.01
N ASN A 61 8.37 -13.36 27.14
CA ASN A 61 7.48 -13.21 25.97
C ASN A 61 7.34 -11.78 25.45
N GLY A 62 7.74 -10.79 26.25
CA GLY A 62 7.63 -9.40 25.82
C GLY A 62 8.56 -9.01 24.67
N LEU A 63 9.73 -9.65 24.62
CA LEU A 63 10.72 -9.50 23.56
C LEU A 63 10.31 -10.31 22.32
N ARG A 64 9.79 -11.54 22.51
CA ARG A 64 9.28 -12.42 21.45
C ARG A 64 8.17 -11.80 20.59
N ILE A 65 7.26 -11.06 21.21
CA ILE A 65 6.17 -10.36 20.51
C ILE A 65 6.71 -9.20 19.64
N LEU A 66 7.72 -8.49 20.15
CA LEU A 66 8.40 -7.44 19.38
C LEU A 66 9.18 -8.06 18.22
N ASP A 67 9.86 -9.19 18.48
CA ASP A 67 10.59 -9.97 17.47
C ASP A 67 9.65 -10.45 16.34
N ALA A 68 8.44 -10.95 16.66
CA ALA A 68 7.44 -11.36 15.67
C ALA A 68 6.90 -10.19 14.83
N VAL A 69 6.66 -9.03 15.45
CA VAL A 69 6.21 -7.81 14.73
C VAL A 69 7.33 -7.22 13.86
N SER A 70 8.59 -7.40 14.24
CA SER A 70 9.75 -7.06 13.41
C SER A 70 10.09 -8.10 12.34
N GLY A 71 9.33 -9.20 12.22
CA GLY A 71 9.52 -10.22 11.18
C GLY A 71 10.57 -11.28 11.49
N ASN A 72 10.99 -11.45 12.76
CA ASN A 72 11.86 -12.55 13.16
C ASN A 72 11.05 -13.85 13.26
N ASP A 73 11.65 -14.97 12.86
CA ASP A 73 11.10 -16.31 13.10
C ASP A 73 11.14 -16.61 14.60
N VAL A 74 10.02 -16.35 15.27
CA VAL A 74 9.84 -16.71 16.68
C VAL A 74 8.89 -17.89 16.74
N ASN A 75 9.34 -18.98 17.38
CA ASN A 75 8.50 -20.15 17.64
C ASN A 75 7.51 -19.80 18.76
N ILE A 76 6.45 -19.08 18.39
CA ILE A 76 5.34 -18.66 19.24
C ILE A 76 4.13 -19.51 18.82
N ASP A 77 3.33 -19.95 19.78
CA ASP A 77 2.10 -20.65 19.49
C ASP A 77 1.19 -19.75 18.62
N LYS A 78 0.42 -20.32 17.69
CA LYS A 78 -0.33 -19.53 16.70
C LYS A 78 -1.32 -18.56 17.35
N ASP A 79 -1.86 -18.92 18.52
CA ASP A 79 -2.80 -18.12 19.30
C ASP A 79 -2.14 -16.98 20.13
N GLU A 80 -0.81 -16.97 20.21
CA GLU A 80 -0.01 -15.99 20.95
C GLU A 80 0.71 -15.00 20.02
N THR A 81 0.53 -15.15 18.71
CA THR A 81 1.11 -14.26 17.70
C THR A 81 0.35 -12.92 17.70
N PRO A 82 1.03 -11.77 17.61
CA PRO A 82 0.36 -10.49 17.46
C PRO A 82 -0.42 -10.43 16.15
N HIS A 83 -1.68 -10.01 16.22
CA HIS A 83 -2.54 -9.78 15.07
C HIS A 83 -2.95 -8.32 15.02
N LEU A 84 -3.19 -7.79 13.82
CA LEU A 84 -3.74 -6.44 13.71
C LEU A 84 -5.06 -6.35 14.49
N ALA A 85 -5.23 -5.26 15.23
CA ALA A 85 -6.49 -4.94 15.88
C ALA A 85 -7.57 -4.78 14.80
N ASN A 86 -8.77 -5.29 15.09
CA ASN A 86 -9.92 -5.12 14.20
C ASN A 86 -10.71 -3.85 14.59
N SER A 87 -11.59 -3.43 13.69
CA SER A 87 -12.45 -2.25 13.87
C SER A 87 -13.43 -2.32 15.05
N GLU A 88 -13.58 -3.48 15.71
CA GLU A 88 -14.33 -3.57 16.98
C GLU A 88 -13.65 -2.75 18.10
N LEU A 89 -12.37 -2.42 17.95
CA LEU A 89 -11.62 -1.55 18.85
C LEU A 89 -11.69 -0.07 18.48
N ASN A 90 -12.51 0.31 17.50
CA ASN A 90 -12.76 1.72 17.20
C ASN A 90 -13.26 2.45 18.46
N HIS A 91 -12.64 3.59 18.75
CA HIS A 91 -12.94 4.41 19.93
C HIS A 91 -12.71 3.74 21.29
N TYR A 92 -11.99 2.61 21.32
CA TYR A 92 -11.61 1.96 22.55
C TYR A 92 -10.76 2.89 23.43
N GLU A 93 -11.00 2.86 24.74
CA GLU A 93 -10.16 3.55 25.73
C GLU A 93 -9.57 2.51 26.69
N GLY A 94 -8.26 2.56 26.90
CA GLY A 94 -7.56 1.61 27.75
C GLY A 94 -6.39 2.23 28.50
N LYS A 95 -6.06 1.67 29.66
CA LYS A 95 -4.96 2.17 30.50
C LYS A 95 -3.62 1.67 29.97
N ILE A 96 -2.64 2.58 29.92
CA ILE A 96 -1.24 2.24 29.63
C ILE A 96 -0.67 1.45 30.82
N LEU A 97 -0.27 0.20 30.57
CA LEU A 97 0.41 -0.63 31.56
C LEU A 97 1.91 -0.32 31.62
N GLN A 98 2.52 -0.07 30.48
CA GLN A 98 3.94 0.27 30.32
C GLN A 98 4.25 0.73 28.88
N PHE A 99 5.43 1.31 28.69
CA PHE A 99 6.01 1.53 27.37
C PHE A 99 7.10 0.50 27.07
N ARG A 100 7.28 0.21 25.79
CA ARG A 100 8.37 -0.62 25.25
C ARG A 100 8.95 0.02 24.02
N LYS A 101 10.27 0.17 24.00
CA LYS A 101 10.99 0.60 22.80
C LYS A 101 11.32 -0.61 21.94
N MET A 102 11.14 -0.45 20.63
CA MET A 102 11.62 -1.35 19.59
C MET A 102 12.58 -0.55 18.72
N THR A 103 13.70 -1.15 18.32
CA THR A 103 14.60 -0.55 17.34
C THR A 103 14.53 -1.40 16.08
N LEU A 104 14.17 -0.77 14.95
CA LEU A 104 14.13 -1.40 13.64
C LEU A 104 15.55 -1.54 13.05
N GLU A 105 15.68 -2.30 11.96
CA GLU A 105 16.97 -2.58 11.31
C GLU A 105 17.70 -1.32 10.83
N ASP A 106 16.95 -0.30 10.41
CA ASP A 106 17.47 1.01 10.01
C ASP A 106 17.84 1.91 11.19
N LYS A 107 17.79 1.38 12.42
CA LYS A 107 18.00 2.06 13.71
C LYS A 107 16.88 3.03 14.09
N THR A 108 15.74 3.01 13.40
CA THR A 108 14.56 3.76 13.82
C THR A 108 14.03 3.20 15.13
N GLU A 109 13.84 4.05 16.15
CA GLU A 109 13.21 3.68 17.42
C GLU A 109 11.69 3.90 17.35
N ILE A 110 10.91 2.87 17.68
CA ILE A 110 9.46 2.93 17.85
C ILE A 110 9.13 2.72 19.32
N VAL A 111 8.35 3.64 19.90
CA VAL A 111 7.85 3.51 21.27
C VAL A 111 6.42 2.98 21.27
N ASN A 112 6.25 1.79 21.82
CA ASN A 112 4.98 1.09 21.93
C ASN A 112 4.40 1.25 23.33
N ALA A 113 3.18 1.77 23.44
CA ALA A 113 2.37 1.66 24.64
C ALA A 113 1.71 0.27 24.68
N ILE A 114 1.87 -0.43 25.80
CA ILE A 114 1.16 -1.66 26.08
C ILE A 114 -0.07 -1.30 26.89
N VAL A 115 -1.25 -1.54 26.32
CA VAL A 115 -2.55 -1.13 26.84
C VAL A 115 -3.30 -2.36 27.34
N GLU A 116 -3.98 -2.20 28.47
CA GLU A 116 -4.87 -3.21 29.04
C GLU A 116 -5.97 -3.60 28.04
N TYR A 117 -6.30 -4.89 27.93
CA TYR A 117 -7.42 -5.38 27.13
C TYR A 117 -8.03 -6.66 27.76
N LYS A 118 -9.20 -7.10 27.29
CA LYS A 118 -10.02 -8.14 27.93
C LYS A 118 -9.41 -9.55 27.82
N ASN A 119 -9.80 -10.46 28.71
CA ASN A 119 -9.52 -11.90 28.64
C ASN A 119 -8.03 -12.25 28.49
N ASP A 120 -7.18 -11.61 29.30
CA ASP A 120 -5.73 -11.70 29.23
C ASP A 120 -5.11 -11.19 27.92
N TYR A 121 -5.85 -10.55 27.03
CA TYR A 121 -5.25 -9.89 25.87
C TYR A 121 -4.70 -8.51 26.24
N ARG A 122 -3.78 -8.03 25.41
CA ARG A 122 -3.25 -6.67 25.45
C ARG A 122 -3.27 -6.06 24.06
N ILE A 123 -3.28 -4.74 24.03
CA ILE A 123 -3.13 -3.97 22.80
C ILE A 123 -1.74 -3.33 22.80
N MET A 124 -1.04 -3.45 21.69
CA MET A 124 0.21 -2.75 21.43
C MET A 124 -0.06 -1.57 20.49
N VAL A 125 0.23 -0.36 20.97
CA VAL A 125 0.02 0.88 20.23
C VAL A 125 1.37 1.56 20.01
N PRO A 126 1.92 1.61 18.78
CA PRO A 126 3.08 2.44 18.47
C PRO A 126 2.64 3.91 18.53
N VAL A 127 2.96 4.60 19.63
CA VAL A 127 2.27 5.83 20.05
C VAL A 127 2.32 6.91 18.97
N ASP A 128 3.51 7.20 18.43
CA ASP A 128 3.65 8.26 17.43
C ASP A 128 3.04 7.87 16.09
N LEU A 129 3.18 6.61 15.65
CA LEU A 129 2.58 6.14 14.40
C LEU A 129 1.05 6.17 14.48
N ALA A 130 0.48 5.71 15.58
CA ALA A 130 -0.95 5.69 15.81
C ALA A 130 -1.53 7.11 15.94
N LEU A 131 -0.83 8.02 16.64
CA LEU A 131 -1.19 9.44 16.67
C LEU A 131 -1.10 10.06 15.27
N PHE A 132 -0.03 9.74 14.53
CA PHE A 132 0.22 10.28 13.19
C PHE A 132 -0.87 9.90 12.18
N CYS A 133 -1.30 8.64 12.14
CA CYS A 133 -2.33 8.16 11.23
C CYS A 133 -3.76 8.35 11.75
N GLY A 134 -3.95 8.90 12.96
CA GLY A 134 -5.26 9.10 13.56
C GLY A 134 -5.90 7.84 14.15
N GLU A 135 -5.17 6.72 14.21
CA GLU A 135 -5.58 5.49 14.91
C GLU A 135 -5.53 5.63 16.44
N MET A 136 -4.86 6.67 16.94
CA MET A 136 -4.91 7.14 18.32
C MET A 136 -5.30 8.62 18.34
N LYS A 137 -6.23 9.00 19.23
CA LYS A 137 -6.66 10.39 19.41
C LYS A 137 -5.73 11.09 20.41
N SER A 138 -5.22 12.25 20.02
CA SER A 138 -4.48 13.12 20.94
C SER A 138 -5.41 13.83 21.91
N SER A 139 -4.92 14.09 23.12
CA SER A 139 -5.54 15.00 24.08
C SER A 139 -5.10 16.46 23.90
N ASN A 140 -4.15 16.75 23.02
CA ASN A 140 -3.76 18.11 22.67
C ASN A 140 -4.72 18.65 21.58
N PRO A 141 -5.57 19.65 21.87
CA PRO A 141 -6.53 20.18 20.90
C PRO A 141 -5.85 20.89 19.71
N ASP A 142 -4.63 21.39 19.90
CA ASP A 142 -3.83 22.03 18.85
C ASP A 142 -3.05 21.00 18.01
N PHE A 143 -3.00 19.74 18.47
CA PHE A 143 -2.45 18.66 17.67
C PHE A 143 -3.45 18.25 16.60
N SER A 144 -3.32 18.89 15.44
CA SER A 144 -3.92 18.41 14.22
C SER A 144 -3.08 17.24 13.69
N THR A 145 -3.69 16.07 13.58
CA THR A 145 -3.19 15.00 12.70
C THR A 145 -3.37 15.48 11.28
N THR A 146 -2.53 16.42 10.85
CA THR A 146 -2.51 16.96 9.50
C THR A 146 -2.24 15.86 8.49
N ILE A 147 -1.92 14.63 8.94
CA ILE A 147 -1.65 13.45 8.15
C ILE A 147 -2.69 12.33 8.30
N ALA A 148 -3.78 12.43 9.06
CA ALA A 148 -4.93 11.53 8.83
C ALA A 148 -5.71 11.98 7.57
N SER A 149 -5.92 13.30 7.45
CA SER A 149 -6.36 13.96 6.22
C SER A 149 -5.29 13.89 5.15
N LYS A 150 -4.00 14.10 5.47
CA LYS A 150 -2.91 13.88 4.49
C LYS A 150 -2.45 12.44 4.28
N MET A 151 -2.86 11.40 4.99
CA MET A 151 -2.57 10.00 4.61
C MET A 151 -3.72 9.47 3.78
N ASN A 152 -4.95 9.85 4.07
CA ASN A 152 -6.01 9.68 3.08
C ASN A 152 -5.71 10.52 1.83
N GLU A 153 -5.20 11.76 1.95
CA GLU A 153 -4.78 12.56 0.78
C GLU A 153 -3.39 12.20 0.22
N GLN A 154 -2.42 11.64 0.96
CA GLN A 154 -1.10 11.23 0.44
C GLN A 154 -1.11 9.80 -0.08
N GLN A 155 -1.92 8.91 0.49
CA GLN A 155 -2.21 7.61 -0.11
C GLN A 155 -3.23 7.75 -1.25
N SER A 156 -4.05 8.81 -1.25
CA SER A 156 -4.83 9.27 -2.42
C SER A 156 -4.09 10.25 -3.35
N ASP A 157 -2.86 10.68 -3.05
CA ASP A 157 -2.02 11.50 -3.94
C ASP A 157 -0.86 10.69 -4.54
N MET A 158 -0.43 9.62 -3.86
CA MET A 158 0.53 8.69 -4.40
C MET A 158 -0.16 7.77 -5.39
N THR A 159 0.30 7.82 -6.63
CA THR A 159 -0.16 6.90 -7.67
C THR A 159 0.10 5.46 -7.23
N GLN A 160 -0.98 4.68 -7.10
CA GLN A 160 -0.92 3.26 -6.76
C GLN A 160 -1.02 2.44 -8.02
N VAL A 161 -0.24 1.37 -8.11
CA VAL A 161 -0.26 0.45 -9.25
C VAL A 161 -0.47 -0.96 -8.73
N LYS A 162 -1.53 -1.61 -9.20
CA LYS A 162 -1.79 -3.03 -9.00
C LYS A 162 -1.58 -3.75 -10.32
N SER A 163 -0.74 -4.78 -10.27
CA SER A 163 -0.46 -5.64 -11.41
C SER A 163 -1.58 -6.66 -11.63
N PHE A 164 -1.70 -7.13 -12.87
CA PHE A 164 -2.63 -8.20 -13.26
C PHE A 164 -2.17 -9.60 -12.82
N SER A 165 -0.92 -9.74 -12.39
CA SER A 165 -0.32 -11.00 -11.93
C SER A 165 0.86 -10.73 -11.00
N PRO A 166 1.08 -11.56 -9.96
CA PRO A 166 2.26 -11.43 -9.09
C PRO A 166 3.60 -11.65 -9.82
N ASP A 167 3.58 -12.26 -11.01
CA ASP A 167 4.78 -12.52 -11.81
C ASP A 167 5.26 -11.30 -12.61
N PHE A 168 4.43 -10.25 -12.69
CA PHE A 168 4.67 -9.05 -13.46
C PHE A 168 4.85 -7.83 -12.56
N GLU A 169 6.01 -7.19 -12.70
CA GLU A 169 6.34 -5.91 -12.10
C GLU A 169 5.85 -4.80 -13.03
N ILE A 170 4.93 -3.95 -12.54
CA ILE A 170 4.41 -2.78 -13.26
C ILE A 170 4.79 -1.54 -12.48
N ALA A 171 5.38 -0.54 -13.14
CA ALA A 171 5.69 0.73 -12.52
C ALA A 171 5.18 1.90 -13.36
N PHE A 172 4.39 2.77 -12.76
CA PHE A 172 3.92 4.01 -13.36
C PHE A 172 5.11 4.96 -13.60
N ILE A 173 5.10 5.66 -14.74
CA ILE A 173 6.11 6.68 -15.09
C ILE A 173 5.48 8.07 -14.99
N SER A 174 4.40 8.30 -15.73
CA SER A 174 3.80 9.64 -15.84
C SER A 174 2.40 9.60 -16.45
N ALA A 175 1.66 10.70 -16.24
CA ALA A 175 0.44 11.03 -16.97
C ALA A 175 0.60 12.41 -17.58
N LYS A 176 0.67 12.47 -18.90
CA LYS A 176 0.94 13.71 -19.64
C LYS A 176 -0.30 14.12 -20.43
N GLY A 177 -0.83 15.31 -20.14
CA GLY A 177 -1.94 15.92 -20.85
C GLY A 177 -1.46 16.75 -22.05
N ASP A 178 -2.21 16.69 -23.14
CA ASP A 178 -2.06 17.55 -24.31
C ASP A 178 -3.33 18.41 -24.41
N THR A 179 -3.18 19.70 -24.10
CA THR A 179 -4.28 20.67 -24.08
C THR A 179 -4.95 20.83 -25.45
N TYR A 180 -4.16 20.79 -26.53
CA TYR A 180 -4.66 21.01 -27.89
C TYR A 180 -5.48 19.81 -28.39
N ASN A 181 -4.94 18.61 -28.21
CA ASN A 181 -5.59 17.37 -28.65
C ASN A 181 -6.62 16.85 -27.65
N GLN A 182 -6.72 17.46 -26.45
CA GLN A 182 -7.60 17.02 -25.35
C GLN A 182 -7.39 15.54 -25.00
N THR A 183 -6.12 15.17 -24.85
CA THR A 183 -5.72 13.79 -24.56
C THR A 183 -4.84 13.71 -23.33
N VAL A 184 -4.83 12.55 -22.68
CA VAL A 184 -3.91 12.25 -21.59
C VAL A 184 -3.25 10.90 -21.84
N THR A 185 -1.93 10.89 -21.91
CA THR A 185 -1.15 9.67 -22.10
C THR A 185 -0.56 9.19 -20.78
N ILE A 186 -0.99 8.02 -20.34
CA ILE A 186 -0.42 7.29 -19.20
C ILE A 186 0.75 6.46 -19.70
N SER A 187 1.93 6.67 -19.13
CA SER A 187 3.14 5.90 -19.43
C SER A 187 3.55 5.05 -18.23
N TYR A 188 3.94 3.80 -18.48
CA TYR A 188 4.35 2.85 -17.44
C TYR A 188 5.36 1.84 -18.00
N THR A 189 5.93 1.01 -17.13
CA THR A 189 6.81 -0.09 -17.51
C THR A 189 6.23 -1.45 -17.13
N ILE A 190 6.64 -2.47 -17.88
CA ILE A 190 6.30 -3.87 -17.64
C ILE A 190 7.58 -4.70 -17.63
N LYS A 191 7.72 -5.58 -16.64
CA LYS A 191 8.80 -6.57 -16.53
C LYS A 191 8.30 -7.85 -15.87
N HIS A 192 8.85 -9.00 -16.23
CA HIS A 192 8.53 -10.28 -15.57
C HIS A 192 9.72 -11.23 -15.51
N LYS A 193 9.59 -12.31 -14.71
CA LYS A 193 10.59 -13.39 -14.59
C LYS A 193 10.21 -14.69 -15.30
N LEU A 194 9.00 -14.79 -15.84
CA LEU A 194 8.55 -15.93 -16.67
C LEU A 194 9.39 -16.07 -17.95
N VAL A 195 9.40 -17.25 -18.57
CA VAL A 195 9.83 -17.43 -19.99
C VAL A 195 9.09 -16.42 -20.86
N HIS A 196 9.72 -15.92 -21.93
CA HIS A 196 9.19 -14.88 -22.82
C HIS A 196 7.66 -14.93 -22.96
N GLN A 197 7.00 -13.81 -22.73
CA GLN A 197 5.54 -13.75 -22.75
C GLN A 197 5.08 -12.92 -23.94
N ARG A 198 4.01 -13.35 -24.59
CA ARG A 198 3.26 -12.53 -25.54
C ARG A 198 2.10 -11.87 -24.81
N LEU A 199 2.08 -10.54 -24.81
CA LEU A 199 1.06 -9.73 -24.17
C LEU A 199 0.19 -9.04 -25.22
N ASP A 200 -1.11 -9.06 -24.97
CA ASP A 200 -2.11 -8.21 -25.61
C ASP A 200 -2.62 -7.21 -24.56
N ILE A 201 -2.55 -5.91 -24.85
CA ILE A 201 -2.96 -4.84 -23.93
C ILE A 201 -4.02 -3.94 -24.62
N GLY A 202 -4.99 -3.45 -23.84
CA GLY A 202 -5.90 -2.37 -24.24
C GLY A 202 -7.34 -2.83 -24.46
N SER A 203 -7.52 -3.75 -25.39
CA SER A 203 -8.79 -4.40 -25.68
C SER A 203 -8.61 -5.90 -25.60
N VAL A 204 -9.22 -6.51 -24.60
CA VAL A 204 -9.04 -7.94 -24.34
C VAL A 204 -10.39 -8.64 -24.27
N ARG A 205 -10.53 -9.65 -25.13
CA ARG A 205 -11.72 -10.51 -25.19
C ARG A 205 -11.58 -11.64 -24.18
N LYS A 206 -12.34 -11.57 -23.08
CA LYS A 206 -12.35 -12.62 -22.03
C LYS A 206 -13.24 -13.79 -22.43
N ASP A 207 -14.29 -13.55 -23.21
CA ASP A 207 -15.21 -14.58 -23.75
C ASP A 207 -15.82 -14.16 -25.11
N TRP A 208 -16.73 -14.96 -25.67
CA TRP A 208 -17.31 -14.68 -26.98
C TRP A 208 -18.13 -13.38 -27.04
N ASN A 209 -18.62 -12.85 -25.91
CA ASN A 209 -19.56 -11.73 -25.90
C ASN A 209 -19.05 -10.49 -25.15
N ARG A 210 -17.86 -10.55 -24.53
CA ARG A 210 -17.36 -9.50 -23.65
C ARG A 210 -15.93 -9.11 -23.97
N THR A 211 -15.80 -7.92 -24.56
CA THR A 211 -14.54 -7.21 -24.71
C THR A 211 -14.40 -6.25 -23.54
N THR A 212 -13.29 -6.35 -22.80
CA THR A 212 -12.92 -5.37 -21.79
C THR A 212 -12.00 -4.34 -22.44
N LEU A 213 -12.26 -3.06 -22.20
CA LEU A 213 -11.56 -1.93 -22.78
C LEU A 213 -10.83 -1.16 -21.68
N SER A 214 -9.69 -0.55 -21.99
CA SER A 214 -9.09 0.41 -21.07
C SER A 214 -10.04 1.57 -20.81
N LYS A 215 -10.10 2.03 -19.57
CA LYS A 215 -10.93 3.18 -19.16
C LYS A 215 -10.20 4.00 -18.12
N ALA A 216 -10.42 5.31 -18.15
CA ALA A 216 -10.01 6.22 -17.10
C ALA A 216 -11.24 6.88 -16.49
N TYR A 217 -11.18 7.15 -15.19
CA TYR A 217 -12.24 7.74 -14.40
C TYR A 217 -11.66 8.88 -13.58
N ASP A 218 -12.26 10.07 -13.63
CA ASP A 218 -11.89 11.17 -12.75
C ASP A 218 -12.59 11.07 -11.38
N PHE A 219 -12.36 12.06 -10.53
CA PHE A 219 -12.97 12.14 -9.19
C PHE A 219 -14.45 12.55 -9.19
N GLU A 220 -14.96 13.06 -10.32
CA GLU A 220 -16.38 13.40 -10.51
C GLU A 220 -17.17 12.20 -11.06
N GLY A 221 -16.47 11.13 -11.45
CA GLY A 221 -17.05 9.91 -12.01
C GLY A 221 -17.22 9.96 -13.53
N ASN A 222 -16.62 10.94 -14.22
CA ASN A 222 -16.61 10.99 -15.68
C ASN A 222 -15.72 9.86 -16.22
N GLU A 223 -16.18 9.21 -17.29
CA GLU A 223 -15.49 8.11 -17.94
C GLU A 223 -14.85 8.55 -19.25
N TYR A 224 -13.61 8.12 -19.48
CA TYR A 224 -12.83 8.44 -20.67
C TYR A 224 -12.40 7.19 -21.43
N ASP A 225 -12.66 7.21 -22.72
CA ASP A 225 -12.18 6.22 -23.67
C ASP A 225 -10.71 6.46 -24.03
N TYR A 226 -10.03 5.39 -24.43
CA TYR A 226 -8.71 5.43 -25.03
C TYR A 226 -8.78 5.27 -26.56
N ASN A 227 -7.80 5.81 -27.26
CA ASN A 227 -7.71 5.72 -28.72
C ASN A 227 -6.36 5.22 -29.24
N ASN A 228 -5.39 5.02 -28.35
CA ASN A 228 -4.07 4.56 -28.74
C ASN A 228 -3.40 3.82 -27.58
N ILE A 229 -2.61 2.81 -27.92
CA ILE A 229 -1.82 2.06 -26.96
C ILE A 229 -0.51 1.58 -27.59
N THR A 230 0.57 1.60 -26.80
CA THR A 230 1.90 1.13 -27.22
C THR A 230 2.50 0.15 -26.21
N LEU A 231 3.32 -0.78 -26.71
CA LEU A 231 4.12 -1.71 -25.90
C LEU A 231 5.47 -1.94 -26.58
N GLY A 232 6.54 -1.40 -26.02
CA GLY A 232 7.85 -1.40 -26.65
C GLY A 232 7.85 -0.59 -27.94
N SER A 233 8.31 -1.20 -29.03
CA SER A 233 8.27 -0.61 -30.38
C SER A 233 6.93 -0.77 -31.10
N GLU A 234 6.02 -1.58 -30.55
CA GLU A 234 4.72 -1.86 -31.17
C GLU A 234 3.68 -0.83 -30.73
N ALA A 235 2.82 -0.45 -31.66
CA ALA A 235 1.67 0.42 -31.42
C ALA A 235 0.39 -0.30 -31.90
N SER A 236 -0.76 0.12 -31.40
CA SER A 236 -2.03 -0.44 -31.85
C SER A 236 -2.35 -0.06 -33.30
N ASP A 237 -2.63 -1.07 -34.14
CA ASP A 237 -3.01 -0.87 -35.55
C ASP A 237 -4.35 -0.14 -35.73
N ASN A 238 -5.24 -0.22 -34.75
CA ASN A 238 -6.59 0.36 -34.78
C ASN A 238 -6.94 1.18 -33.52
N GLY A 239 -5.94 1.54 -32.73
CA GLY A 239 -6.14 2.27 -31.47
C GLY A 239 -6.62 1.43 -30.28
N LEU A 240 -7.05 0.17 -30.49
CA LEU A 240 -7.73 -0.62 -29.47
C LEU A 240 -6.84 -1.67 -28.81
N LYS A 241 -5.89 -2.26 -29.52
CA LYS A 241 -5.06 -3.33 -28.95
C LYS A 241 -3.66 -3.27 -29.50
N VAL A 242 -2.68 -3.45 -28.63
CA VAL A 242 -1.29 -3.73 -29.02
C VAL A 242 -0.93 -5.15 -28.58
N THR A 243 -0.22 -5.85 -29.44
CA THR A 243 0.32 -7.18 -29.15
C THR A 243 1.83 -7.12 -29.30
N ASN A 244 2.57 -7.51 -28.27
CA ASN A 244 4.02 -7.63 -28.37
C ASN A 244 4.58 -8.75 -27.49
N LYS A 245 5.77 -9.22 -27.85
CA LYS A 245 6.62 -10.05 -27.02
C LYS A 245 7.29 -9.20 -25.95
N VAL A 246 7.13 -9.61 -24.69
CA VAL A 246 7.89 -9.12 -23.54
C VAL A 246 8.95 -10.16 -23.19
N PRO A 247 10.24 -9.88 -23.37
CA PRO A 247 11.28 -10.83 -23.01
C PRO A 247 11.48 -10.94 -21.50
N THR A 248 11.85 -12.13 -21.02
CA THR A 248 12.20 -12.39 -19.62
C THR A 248 13.22 -11.38 -19.08
N ASN A 249 12.92 -10.78 -17.92
CA ASN A 249 13.74 -9.79 -17.23
C ASN A 249 14.06 -8.50 -18.02
N VAL A 250 13.44 -8.28 -19.18
CA VAL A 250 13.58 -7.03 -19.93
C VAL A 250 12.44 -6.10 -19.57
N THR A 251 12.77 -4.88 -19.14
CA THR A 251 11.79 -3.83 -18.90
C THR A 251 11.40 -3.20 -20.22
N LEU A 252 10.11 -3.28 -20.57
CA LEU A 252 9.54 -2.54 -21.70
C LEU A 252 8.72 -1.36 -21.21
N LYS A 253 8.74 -0.26 -21.98
CA LYS A 253 7.83 0.86 -21.79
C LYS A 253 6.52 0.58 -22.51
N ALA A 254 5.42 1.02 -21.93
CA ALA A 254 4.09 0.96 -22.52
C ALA A 254 3.36 2.27 -22.24
N SER A 255 2.39 2.60 -23.08
CA SER A 255 1.53 3.76 -22.85
C SER A 255 0.11 3.54 -23.33
N VAL A 256 -0.85 4.21 -22.69
CA VAL A 256 -2.26 4.29 -23.12
C VAL A 256 -2.65 5.75 -23.21
N THR A 257 -3.23 6.17 -24.33
CA THR A 257 -3.71 7.54 -24.55
C THR A 257 -5.24 7.59 -24.48
N PHE A 258 -5.73 8.35 -23.50
CA PHE A 258 -7.14 8.66 -23.31
C PHE A 258 -7.52 9.96 -24.02
N ILE A 259 -8.78 10.08 -24.45
CA ILE A 259 -9.26 11.20 -25.28
C ILE A 259 -10.46 11.93 -24.67
N LYS A 260 -10.75 13.11 -25.22
CA LYS A 260 -11.88 13.98 -24.83
C LYS A 260 -11.78 14.42 -23.37
N ILE A 261 -10.55 14.67 -22.91
CA ILE A 261 -10.27 15.12 -21.56
C ILE A 261 -9.90 16.60 -21.63
N LEU A 262 -10.66 17.42 -20.92
CA LEU A 262 -10.41 18.85 -20.85
C LEU A 262 -9.30 19.16 -19.84
N PRO A 263 -8.53 20.25 -20.02
CA PRO A 263 -7.46 20.64 -19.10
C PRO A 263 -7.92 20.88 -17.66
N GLU A 264 -9.21 21.09 -17.43
CA GLU A 264 -9.82 21.23 -16.10
C GLU A 264 -9.71 19.95 -15.28
N VAL A 265 -9.65 18.78 -15.93
CA VAL A 265 -9.43 17.49 -15.28
C VAL A 265 -7.97 17.41 -14.85
N LYS A 266 -7.70 17.57 -13.55
CA LYS A 266 -6.33 17.58 -13.00
C LYS A 266 -5.82 16.21 -12.59
N SER A 267 -6.71 15.23 -12.44
CA SER A 267 -6.36 13.89 -12.01
C SER A 267 -7.38 12.85 -12.43
N PHE A 268 -6.92 11.60 -12.57
CA PHE A 268 -7.80 10.43 -12.57
C PHE A 268 -7.83 9.80 -11.19
N ASN A 269 -9.03 9.44 -10.74
CA ASN A 269 -9.23 8.59 -9.58
C ASN A 269 -8.77 7.17 -9.88
N PHE A 270 -9.14 6.64 -11.05
CA PHE A 270 -8.90 5.25 -11.41
C PHE A 270 -8.68 5.05 -12.91
N VAL A 271 -7.73 4.19 -13.26
CA VAL A 271 -7.45 3.74 -14.63
C VAL A 271 -7.38 2.22 -14.64
N THR A 272 -8.14 1.60 -15.53
CA THR A 272 -8.06 0.15 -15.80
C THR A 272 -7.51 -0.09 -17.20
N ILE A 273 -6.58 -1.03 -17.31
CA ILE A 273 -5.97 -1.44 -18.58
C ILE A 273 -6.00 -2.97 -18.64
N PRO A 274 -6.87 -3.58 -19.45
CA PRO A 274 -6.96 -5.03 -19.53
C PRO A 274 -5.76 -5.61 -20.27
N VAL A 275 -5.29 -6.76 -19.78
CA VAL A 275 -4.15 -7.51 -20.30
C VAL A 275 -4.56 -8.96 -20.50
N SER A 276 -4.19 -9.54 -21.64
CA SER A 276 -4.03 -10.99 -21.74
C SER A 276 -2.60 -11.37 -22.05
N TYR A 277 -2.15 -12.48 -21.49
CA TYR A 277 -0.78 -12.93 -21.64
C TYR A 277 -0.69 -14.45 -21.71
N LYS A 278 0.32 -14.93 -22.42
CA LYS A 278 0.68 -16.34 -22.53
C LYS A 278 2.16 -16.49 -22.86
N ASP A 279 2.68 -17.70 -22.76
CA ASP A 279 3.99 -18.01 -23.31
C ASP A 279 4.05 -17.66 -24.81
N ASP A 280 5.13 -17.00 -25.22
CA ASP A 280 5.38 -16.59 -26.59
C ASP A 280 5.44 -17.79 -27.56
N ALA A 281 5.87 -18.95 -27.06
CA ALA A 281 5.86 -20.21 -27.80
C ALA A 281 4.45 -20.81 -27.97
N GLY A 282 3.43 -20.26 -27.31
CA GLY A 282 2.04 -20.70 -27.40
C GLY A 282 1.45 -21.21 -26.08
N GLY A 283 0.15 -21.48 -26.07
CA GLY A 283 -0.57 -21.94 -24.89
C GLY A 283 -1.85 -21.14 -24.60
N ASN A 284 -2.47 -21.44 -23.47
CA ASN A 284 -3.71 -20.81 -23.03
C ASN A 284 -3.45 -19.38 -22.53
N SER A 285 -4.26 -18.44 -22.99
CA SER A 285 -4.24 -17.06 -22.51
C SER A 285 -4.72 -16.98 -21.07
N LYS A 286 -4.00 -16.22 -20.27
CA LYS A 286 -4.43 -15.73 -18.95
C LYS A 286 -4.86 -14.28 -19.10
N TYR A 287 -5.71 -13.83 -18.18
CA TYR A 287 -6.36 -12.53 -18.24
C TYR A 287 -6.26 -11.81 -16.90
N GLY A 288 -6.13 -10.49 -16.93
CA GLY A 288 -6.21 -9.64 -15.76
C GLY A 288 -6.19 -8.16 -16.16
N GLU A 289 -6.07 -7.28 -15.18
CA GLU A 289 -6.11 -5.83 -15.39
C GLU A 289 -4.97 -5.17 -14.62
N ILE A 290 -4.31 -4.20 -15.27
CA ILE A 290 -3.50 -3.22 -14.57
C ILE A 290 -4.47 -2.19 -14.03
N GLU A 291 -4.39 -1.93 -12.74
CA GLU A 291 -5.20 -0.90 -12.09
C GLU A 291 -4.25 0.18 -11.57
N ILE A 292 -4.48 1.43 -11.98
CA ILE A 292 -3.70 2.58 -11.54
C ILE A 292 -4.66 3.56 -10.87
N SER A 293 -4.43 3.87 -9.61
CA SER A 293 -5.27 4.81 -8.85
C SER A 293 -4.50 6.07 -8.53
N ASN A 294 -5.21 7.19 -8.34
CA ASN A 294 -4.63 8.46 -7.91
C ASN A 294 -3.56 9.01 -8.86
N VAL A 295 -3.96 9.26 -10.11
CA VAL A 295 -3.05 9.68 -11.18
C VAL A 295 -3.15 11.19 -11.38
N LYS A 296 -2.10 11.93 -11.03
CA LYS A 296 -2.02 13.38 -11.30
C LYS A 296 -1.61 13.62 -12.76
N ILE A 297 -2.35 14.49 -13.45
CA ILE A 297 -2.13 14.81 -14.86
C ILE A 297 -1.26 16.05 -14.96
N ASN A 298 -0.12 15.92 -15.65
CA ASN A 298 0.73 17.05 -15.99
C ASN A 298 0.34 17.58 -17.38
N TRP A 299 -0.34 18.71 -17.42
CA TRP A 299 -0.76 19.36 -18.67
C TRP A 299 0.37 20.19 -19.26
N ASP A 300 0.67 19.93 -20.53
CA ASP A 300 1.50 20.80 -21.38
C ASP A 300 0.63 21.86 -22.10
#